data_AF-A0A2N5PWE7-F1
#
_entry.id   AF-A0A2N5PWE7-F1
#
_cell.length_a   1.000
_cell.length_b   1.000
_cell.length_c   1.000
_cell.angle_alpha   90.00
_cell.angle_beta   90.00
_cell.angle_gamma   90.00
#
_symmetry.space_group_name_H-M   'P 1'
#
loop_
_entity.id
_entity.type
_entity.pdbx_description
1 polymer ?
#
loop_
_entity_poly.entity_id
_entity_poly.type
_entity_poly.pdbx_seq_one_letter_code
_entity_poly.pdbx_strand_id
1 'polypeptide(L)'
;MSEFYNSLAEKMQRGSCVVMTVLEGESAGKKLLVTEPVEQYEGHAVFCECAGSQPRLVICGGGHVSIPMIRMGKMLGFQVTVLEDRPKFADNARVAGADVVICDSFEHGLESISGGEDTYFIIVTRGHRYDEVCLGAIVEKPNAYIGMMGSRRRVAIVKEELFEQGHEREKLDEVYTPIGLKIGAETPEEIAVSVMAEIIQVKHEKAEGCGYSKELLEALCDEDCKKQKKVLATIISRKGSAPRGVGTKMLILEDGTLIDTIGGGCAESDVITKALLMMREEKVRFQICMVDMTREAAEEEGMVCGGRIEVMLERV
;
A
#
# COMPACT_ATOMS: atom_id res chain seq x y z
N MET A 1 -1.69 -20.83 14.20
CA MET A 1 -1.05 -19.61 13.62
C MET A 1 -1.28 -19.55 12.11
N SER A 2 -1.04 -20.61 11.34
CA SER A 2 -1.38 -20.61 9.90
C SER A 2 -2.86 -20.35 9.60
N GLU A 3 -3.80 -20.84 10.43
CA GLU A 3 -5.24 -20.57 10.25
C GLU A 3 -5.60 -19.08 10.33
N PHE A 4 -4.90 -18.30 11.16
CA PHE A 4 -5.11 -16.85 11.25
C PHE A 4 -4.69 -16.17 9.94
N TYR A 5 -3.49 -16.49 9.43
CA TYR A 5 -2.98 -15.87 8.21
C TYR A 5 -3.76 -16.29 6.96
N ASN A 6 -4.26 -17.53 6.90
CA ASN A 6 -5.20 -17.95 5.86
C ASN A 6 -6.50 -17.13 5.91
N SER A 7 -7.07 -16.97 7.11
CA SER A 7 -8.28 -16.14 7.30
C SER A 7 -8.04 -14.67 6.96
N LEU A 8 -6.86 -14.15 7.29
CA LEU A 8 -6.44 -12.78 6.96
C LEU A 8 -6.33 -12.62 5.44
N ALA A 9 -5.65 -13.52 4.75
CA ALA A 9 -5.52 -13.49 3.29
C ALA A 9 -6.88 -13.52 2.58
N GLU A 10 -7.81 -14.38 3.04
CA GLU A 10 -9.18 -14.42 2.51
C GLU A 10 -9.95 -13.11 2.74
N LYS A 11 -9.82 -12.49 3.93
CA LYS A 11 -10.47 -11.19 4.20
C LYS A 11 -9.86 -10.09 3.34
N MET A 12 -8.53 -10.04 3.21
CA MET A 12 -7.81 -9.05 2.41
C MET A 12 -8.16 -9.12 0.92
N GLN A 13 -8.58 -10.29 0.41
CA GLN A 13 -9.11 -10.41 -0.96
C GLN A 13 -10.49 -9.76 -1.12
N ARG A 14 -11.25 -9.60 -0.03
CA ARG A 14 -12.62 -9.06 -0.04
C ARG A 14 -12.69 -7.59 0.38
N GLY A 15 -11.61 -7.04 0.94
CA GLY A 15 -11.54 -5.65 1.39
C GLY A 15 -10.50 -5.47 2.50
N SER A 16 -10.58 -4.34 3.21
CA SER A 16 -9.75 -4.05 4.37
C SER A 16 -10.28 -4.76 5.63
N CYS A 17 -9.39 -5.06 6.58
CA CYS A 17 -9.78 -5.53 7.91
C CYS A 17 -8.80 -5.05 8.98
N VAL A 18 -9.23 -5.05 10.23
CA VAL A 18 -8.38 -4.67 11.36
C VAL A 18 -7.77 -5.92 11.99
N VAL A 19 -6.45 -5.95 12.08
CA VAL A 19 -5.70 -6.95 12.84
C VAL A 19 -5.37 -6.37 14.19
N MET A 20 -5.91 -6.98 15.24
CA MET A 20 -5.57 -6.67 16.63
C MET A 20 -4.55 -7.69 17.13
N THR A 21 -3.47 -7.22 17.75
CA THR A 21 -2.47 -8.04 18.44
C THR A 21 -2.37 -7.63 19.90
N VAL A 22 -2.53 -8.56 20.84
CA VAL A 22 -2.36 -8.30 22.28
C VAL A 22 -0.88 -8.15 22.61
N LEU A 23 -0.50 -7.08 23.31
CA LEU A 23 0.91 -6.74 23.56
C LEU A 23 1.45 -7.25 24.90
N GLU A 24 0.56 -7.58 25.85
CA GLU A 24 0.92 -7.85 27.24
C GLU A 24 0.14 -9.02 27.84
N GLY A 25 0.61 -9.52 28.98
CA GLY A 25 -0.04 -10.60 29.73
C GLY A 25 0.18 -11.99 29.13
N GLU A 26 -0.57 -12.98 29.64
CA GLU A 26 -0.49 -14.37 29.17
C GLU A 26 -0.96 -14.54 27.72
N SER A 27 -1.77 -13.59 27.23
CA SER A 27 -2.28 -13.53 25.87
C SER A 27 -1.37 -12.79 24.89
N ALA A 28 -0.17 -12.34 25.28
CA ALA A 28 0.73 -11.58 24.41
C ALA A 28 1.05 -12.34 23.10
N GLY A 29 0.90 -11.65 21.97
CA GLY A 29 1.01 -12.22 20.62
C GLY A 29 -0.27 -12.83 20.07
N LYS A 30 -1.37 -12.87 20.84
CA LYS A 30 -2.67 -13.30 20.34
C LYS A 30 -3.15 -12.32 19.27
N LYS A 31 -3.43 -12.84 18.07
CA LYS A 31 -4.00 -12.09 16.95
C LYS A 31 -5.48 -12.39 16.75
N LEU A 32 -6.25 -11.35 16.47
CA LEU A 32 -7.68 -11.42 16.18
C LEU A 32 -8.04 -10.48 15.03
N LEU A 33 -8.95 -10.92 14.16
CA LEU A 33 -9.53 -10.07 13.12
C LEU A 33 -10.76 -9.39 13.72
N VAL A 34 -10.71 -8.07 13.87
CA VAL A 34 -11.80 -7.24 14.43
C VAL A 34 -12.37 -6.32 13.35
N THR A 35 -13.58 -5.80 13.59
CA THR A 35 -14.24 -4.89 12.65
C THR A 35 -13.76 -3.46 12.78
N GLU A 36 -13.43 -3.03 13.99
CA GLU A 36 -12.97 -1.68 14.31
C GLU A 36 -11.76 -1.75 15.27
N PRO A 37 -10.87 -0.75 15.25
CA PRO A 37 -9.76 -0.67 16.21
C PRO A 37 -10.27 -0.61 17.64
N VAL A 38 -9.58 -1.31 18.54
CA VAL A 38 -9.86 -1.27 19.99
C VAL A 38 -8.60 -0.87 20.74
N GLU A 39 -8.77 -0.23 21.91
CA GLU A 39 -7.65 0.22 22.73
C GLU A 39 -7.10 -0.86 23.65
N GLN A 40 -7.95 -1.81 24.07
CA GLN A 40 -7.60 -2.86 25.03
C GLN A 40 -8.35 -4.17 24.75
N TYR A 41 -7.72 -5.29 25.15
CA TYR A 41 -8.33 -6.61 25.16
C TYR A 41 -8.13 -7.24 26.54
N GLU A 42 -9.23 -7.57 27.23
CA GLU A 42 -9.20 -8.14 28.59
C GLU A 42 -8.32 -7.32 29.56
N GLY A 43 -8.34 -5.98 29.43
CA GLY A 43 -7.55 -5.06 30.26
C GLY A 43 -6.08 -4.90 29.87
N HIS A 44 -5.61 -5.55 28.80
CA HIS A 44 -4.24 -5.44 28.29
C HIS A 44 -4.17 -4.51 27.08
N ALA A 45 -3.02 -3.84 26.92
CA ALA A 45 -2.73 -3.02 25.74
C ALA A 45 -2.70 -3.87 24.45
N VAL A 46 -3.15 -3.28 23.34
CA VAL A 46 -3.15 -3.93 22.03
C VAL A 46 -2.50 -3.04 20.97
N PHE A 47 -2.03 -3.67 19.91
CA PHE A 47 -1.64 -3.01 18.66
C PHE A 47 -2.69 -3.34 17.60
N CYS A 48 -3.35 -2.32 17.07
CA CYS A 48 -4.29 -2.44 15.95
C CYS A 48 -3.65 -1.90 14.67
N GLU A 49 -3.77 -2.66 13.58
CA GLU A 49 -3.34 -2.25 12.25
C GLU A 49 -4.40 -2.59 11.20
N CYS A 50 -4.50 -1.77 10.16
CA CYS A 50 -5.38 -2.05 9.03
C CYS A 50 -4.64 -2.89 7.99
N ALA A 51 -5.09 -4.13 7.78
CA ALA A 51 -4.64 -4.97 6.69
C ALA A 51 -5.57 -4.76 5.48
N GLY A 52 -5.11 -3.96 4.51
CA GLY A 52 -5.83 -3.59 3.29
C GLY A 52 -5.42 -4.42 2.08
N SER A 53 -6.27 -4.45 1.05
CA SER A 53 -6.00 -5.20 -0.17
C SER A 53 -4.79 -4.65 -0.93
N GLN A 54 -4.23 -5.44 -1.86
CA GLN A 54 -3.17 -4.93 -2.74
C GLN A 54 -3.68 -3.70 -3.49
N PRO A 55 -2.98 -2.55 -3.42
CA PRO A 55 -3.50 -1.31 -4.00
C PRO A 55 -3.60 -1.46 -5.52
N ARG A 56 -4.73 -1.00 -6.08
CA ARG A 56 -5.04 -1.12 -7.51
C ARG A 56 -4.92 0.23 -8.17
N LEU A 57 -4.13 0.30 -9.24
CA LEU A 57 -3.99 1.49 -10.06
C LEU A 57 -4.74 1.28 -11.37
N VAL A 58 -5.82 2.02 -11.59
CA VAL A 58 -6.62 1.96 -12.82
C VAL A 58 -6.34 3.20 -13.65
N ILE A 59 -5.78 3.02 -14.85
CA ILE A 59 -5.38 4.11 -15.73
C ILE A 59 -6.30 4.13 -16.96
N CYS A 60 -7.09 5.19 -17.09
CA CYS A 60 -7.90 5.47 -18.27
C CYS A 60 -7.07 6.25 -19.29
N GLY A 61 -6.52 5.52 -20.26
CA GLY A 61 -5.66 6.02 -21.32
C GLY A 61 -4.28 5.36 -21.27
N GLY A 62 -3.88 4.72 -22.36
CA GLY A 62 -2.57 4.08 -22.58
C GLY A 62 -1.62 4.94 -23.42
N GLY A 63 -1.76 6.26 -23.36
CA GLY A 63 -0.90 7.20 -24.08
C GLY A 63 0.56 7.17 -23.61
N HIS A 64 1.43 7.93 -24.28
CA HIS A 64 2.86 8.00 -23.94
C HIS A 64 3.12 8.48 -22.51
N VAL A 65 2.27 9.39 -21.98
CA VAL A 65 2.34 9.87 -20.59
C VAL A 65 2.05 8.76 -19.58
N SER A 66 1.21 7.79 -19.93
CA SER A 66 0.84 6.68 -19.04
C SER A 66 1.96 5.64 -18.90
N ILE A 67 2.89 5.54 -19.86
CA ILE A 67 3.89 4.47 -19.87
C ILE A 67 4.82 4.54 -18.65
N PRO A 68 5.40 5.69 -18.28
CA PRO A 68 6.18 5.78 -17.04
C PRO A 68 5.32 5.57 -15.78
N MET A 69 4.05 5.99 -15.79
CA MET A 69 3.12 5.76 -14.67
C MET A 69 2.84 4.27 -14.45
N ILE A 70 2.65 3.48 -15.52
CA ILE A 70 2.47 2.03 -15.44
C ILE A 70 3.70 1.40 -14.78
N ARG A 71 4.90 1.73 -15.26
CA ARG A 71 6.16 1.18 -14.73
C ARG A 71 6.37 1.55 -13.27
N MET A 72 6.13 2.81 -12.89
CA MET A 72 6.24 3.25 -11.50
C MET A 72 5.17 2.60 -10.61
N GLY A 73 3.94 2.46 -11.10
CA GLY A 73 2.87 1.73 -10.40
C GLY A 73 3.29 0.30 -10.07
N LYS A 74 3.84 -0.43 -11.06
CA LYS A 74 4.40 -1.77 -10.85
C LYS A 74 5.55 -1.77 -9.85
N MET A 75 6.49 -0.83 -9.98
CA MET A 75 7.63 -0.68 -9.05
C MET A 75 7.17 -0.41 -7.62
N LEU A 76 6.06 0.30 -7.44
CA LEU A 76 5.47 0.65 -6.15
C LEU A 76 4.49 -0.43 -5.62
N GLY A 77 4.42 -1.59 -6.27
CA GLY A 77 3.64 -2.75 -5.82
C GLY A 77 2.15 -2.69 -6.15
N PHE A 78 1.71 -1.76 -7.00
CA PHE A 78 0.32 -1.72 -7.45
C PHE A 78 0.02 -2.85 -8.43
N GLN A 79 -1.21 -3.35 -8.37
CA GLN A 79 -1.82 -4.06 -9.48
C GLN A 79 -2.33 -3.02 -10.48
N VAL A 80 -1.76 -2.99 -11.68
CA VAL A 80 -2.01 -1.96 -12.70
C VAL A 80 -2.96 -2.48 -13.76
N THR A 81 -4.12 -1.83 -13.88
CA THR A 81 -5.09 -2.04 -14.96
C THR A 81 -5.10 -0.83 -15.88
N VAL A 82 -5.02 -1.04 -17.19
CA VAL A 82 -5.08 0.03 -18.19
C VAL A 82 -6.27 -0.17 -19.12
N LEU A 83 -7.06 0.90 -19.30
CA LEU A 83 -8.11 0.96 -20.31
C LEU A 83 -7.62 1.82 -21.47
N GLU A 84 -7.71 1.29 -22.68
CA GLU A 84 -7.26 2.00 -23.88
C GLU A 84 -8.00 1.50 -25.12
N ASP A 85 -8.72 2.38 -25.81
CA ASP A 85 -9.57 2.03 -26.95
C ASP A 85 -8.81 1.85 -28.27
N ARG A 86 -7.52 2.21 -28.31
CA ARG A 86 -6.65 2.07 -29.50
C ARG A 86 -5.71 0.87 -29.33
N PRO A 87 -5.81 -0.17 -30.19
CA PRO A 87 -5.03 -1.41 -30.07
C PRO A 87 -3.52 -1.21 -29.89
N LYS A 88 -2.91 -0.31 -30.68
CA LYS A 88 -1.47 -0.01 -30.60
C LYS A 88 -1.04 0.49 -29.22
N PHE A 89 -1.86 1.34 -28.59
CA PHE A 89 -1.55 1.91 -27.28
C PHE A 89 -1.82 0.91 -26.16
N ALA A 90 -2.84 0.06 -26.30
CA ALA A 90 -3.08 -1.08 -25.42
C ALA A 90 -1.88 -2.05 -25.44
N ASP A 91 -1.31 -2.34 -26.61
CA ASP A 91 -0.11 -3.17 -26.72
C ASP A 91 1.10 -2.55 -26.02
N ASN A 92 1.29 -1.22 -26.15
CA ASN A 92 2.35 -0.52 -25.43
C ASN A 92 2.18 -0.63 -23.90
N ALA A 93 0.94 -0.56 -23.40
CA ALA A 93 0.66 -0.72 -21.98
C ALA A 93 1.00 -2.14 -21.47
N ARG A 94 0.71 -3.18 -22.27
CA ARG A 94 1.12 -4.56 -21.99
C ARG A 94 2.64 -4.68 -21.91
N VAL A 95 3.35 -4.12 -22.90
CA VAL A 95 4.82 -4.11 -22.94
C VAL A 95 5.42 -3.33 -21.78
N ALA A 96 4.73 -2.30 -21.28
CA ALA A 96 5.16 -1.52 -20.12
C ALA A 96 4.99 -2.28 -18.78
N GLY A 97 4.28 -3.41 -18.77
CA GLY A 97 4.11 -4.27 -17.61
C GLY A 97 2.78 -4.14 -16.87
N ALA A 98 1.75 -3.56 -17.49
CA ALA A 98 0.40 -3.57 -16.91
C ALA A 98 -0.09 -5.01 -16.71
N ASP A 99 -0.71 -5.30 -15.56
CA ASP A 99 -1.22 -6.64 -15.22
C ASP A 99 -2.44 -6.99 -16.06
N VAL A 100 -3.32 -6.01 -16.28
CA VAL A 100 -4.55 -6.14 -17.06
C VAL A 100 -4.62 -4.98 -18.05
N VAL A 101 -4.92 -5.29 -19.31
CA VAL A 101 -5.17 -4.28 -20.35
C VAL A 101 -6.48 -4.56 -21.05
N ILE A 102 -7.44 -3.68 -20.82
CA ILE A 102 -8.78 -3.70 -21.43
C ILE A 102 -8.74 -2.84 -22.68
N CYS A 103 -8.73 -3.49 -23.84
CA CYS A 103 -8.72 -2.83 -25.14
C CYS A 103 -10.15 -2.68 -25.66
N ASP A 104 -10.89 -1.72 -25.11
CA ASP A 104 -12.29 -1.44 -25.42
C ASP A 104 -12.57 0.06 -25.26
N SER A 105 -13.78 0.50 -25.59
CA SER A 105 -14.29 1.81 -25.21
C SER A 105 -14.21 2.02 -23.69
N PHE A 106 -13.96 3.26 -23.27
CA PHE A 106 -13.84 3.57 -21.84
C PHE A 106 -15.11 3.25 -21.05
N GLU A 107 -16.28 3.48 -21.64
CA GLU A 107 -17.58 3.19 -21.04
C GLU A 107 -17.71 1.69 -20.71
N HIS A 108 -17.62 0.82 -21.73
CA HIS A 108 -17.73 -0.63 -21.54
C HIS A 108 -16.59 -1.20 -20.68
N GLY A 109 -15.37 -0.69 -20.85
CA GLY A 109 -14.24 -1.13 -20.03
C GLY A 109 -14.44 -0.82 -18.54
N LEU A 110 -15.00 0.33 -18.19
CA LEU A 110 -15.26 0.73 -16.80
C LEU A 110 -16.45 -0.01 -16.16
N GLU A 111 -17.37 -0.56 -16.94
CA GLU A 111 -18.43 -1.44 -16.42
C GLU A 111 -17.84 -2.69 -15.75
N SER A 112 -16.74 -3.22 -16.28
CA SER A 112 -16.05 -4.38 -15.72
C SER A 112 -15.21 -4.07 -14.47
N ILE A 113 -15.07 -2.80 -14.10
CA ILE A 113 -14.26 -2.35 -12.96
C ILE A 113 -15.20 -1.84 -11.87
N SER A 114 -15.30 -2.58 -10.77
CA SER A 114 -16.15 -2.21 -9.63
C SER A 114 -15.59 -1.07 -8.78
N GLY A 115 -14.26 -0.91 -8.73
CA GLY A 115 -13.59 -0.03 -7.76
C GLY A 115 -13.35 -0.72 -6.41
N GLY A 116 -13.11 0.07 -5.37
CA GLY A 116 -12.84 -0.35 -3.99
C GLY A 116 -12.02 0.69 -3.22
N GLU A 117 -11.97 0.60 -1.90
CA GLU A 117 -11.31 1.56 -1.00
C GLU A 117 -9.80 1.73 -1.27
N ASP A 118 -9.14 0.71 -1.85
CA ASP A 118 -7.73 0.73 -2.25
C ASP A 118 -7.53 0.96 -3.77
N THR A 119 -8.53 1.51 -4.46
CA THR A 119 -8.49 1.75 -5.92
C THR A 119 -8.17 3.20 -6.25
N TYR A 120 -7.12 3.40 -7.03
CA TYR A 120 -6.60 4.69 -7.45
C TYR A 120 -6.86 4.85 -8.94
N PHE A 121 -7.77 5.74 -9.30
CA PHE A 121 -8.11 6.02 -10.70
C PHE A 121 -7.28 7.20 -11.23
N ILE A 122 -6.68 7.02 -12.40
CA ILE A 122 -5.97 8.05 -13.16
C ILE A 122 -6.67 8.23 -14.50
N ILE A 123 -7.12 9.45 -14.78
CA ILE A 123 -7.76 9.83 -16.05
C ILE A 123 -6.74 10.63 -16.89
N VAL A 124 -6.22 9.99 -17.93
CA VAL A 124 -5.17 10.51 -18.84
C VAL A 124 -5.55 10.25 -20.31
N THR A 125 -6.79 10.57 -20.66
CA THR A 125 -7.37 10.25 -21.96
C THR A 125 -6.89 11.20 -23.07
N ARG A 126 -7.30 10.90 -24.31
CA ARG A 126 -6.94 11.66 -25.52
C ARG A 126 -7.87 12.86 -25.83
N GLY A 127 -8.79 13.25 -24.95
CA GLY A 127 -9.65 14.42 -25.19
C GLY A 127 -10.81 14.58 -24.22
N HIS A 128 -11.39 15.79 -24.17
CA HIS A 128 -12.42 16.21 -23.20
C HIS A 128 -13.61 15.24 -23.12
N ARG A 129 -14.13 14.79 -24.28
CA ARG A 129 -15.25 13.84 -24.34
C ARG A 129 -14.96 12.54 -23.57
N TYR A 130 -13.73 12.03 -23.64
CA TYR A 130 -13.37 10.79 -22.96
C TYR A 130 -13.09 11.02 -21.48
N ASP A 131 -12.61 12.21 -21.09
CA ASP A 131 -12.47 12.56 -19.67
C ASP A 131 -13.83 12.58 -18.98
N GLU A 132 -14.85 13.17 -19.60
CA GLU A 132 -16.22 13.22 -19.09
C GLU A 132 -16.79 11.81 -18.91
N VAL A 133 -16.68 10.95 -19.94
CA VAL A 133 -17.11 9.54 -19.87
C VAL A 133 -16.42 8.80 -18.73
N CYS A 134 -15.09 8.94 -18.60
CA CYS A 134 -14.35 8.27 -17.55
C CYS A 134 -14.72 8.81 -16.17
N LEU A 135 -14.77 10.13 -15.99
CA LEU A 135 -15.02 10.74 -14.70
C LEU A 135 -16.45 10.46 -14.21
N GLY A 136 -17.46 10.60 -15.09
CA GLY A 136 -18.85 10.28 -14.75
C GLY A 136 -19.04 8.82 -14.33
N ALA A 137 -18.35 7.89 -14.98
CA ALA A 137 -18.39 6.48 -14.60
C ALA A 137 -17.62 6.17 -13.30
N ILE A 138 -16.52 6.89 -13.02
CA ILE A 138 -15.63 6.60 -11.88
C ILE A 138 -16.09 7.29 -10.59
N VAL A 139 -16.65 8.50 -10.66
CA VAL A 139 -16.99 9.31 -9.48
C VAL A 139 -18.01 8.64 -8.56
N GLU A 140 -18.86 7.76 -9.10
CA GLU A 140 -19.83 6.98 -8.32
C GLU A 140 -19.27 5.66 -7.76
N LYS A 141 -18.07 5.24 -8.20
CA LYS A 141 -17.46 3.99 -7.75
C LYS A 141 -16.69 4.20 -6.45
N PRO A 142 -16.65 3.22 -5.54
CA PRO A 142 -15.75 3.26 -4.39
C PRO A 142 -14.30 3.43 -4.84
N ASN A 143 -13.57 4.37 -4.23
CA ASN A 143 -12.21 4.69 -4.64
C ASN A 143 -11.38 5.28 -3.48
N ALA A 144 -10.05 5.11 -3.56
CA ALA A 144 -9.07 5.77 -2.71
C ALA A 144 -8.74 7.18 -3.21
N TYR A 145 -8.79 7.36 -4.53
CA TYR A 145 -8.26 8.52 -5.23
C TYR A 145 -8.79 8.58 -6.66
N ILE A 146 -9.13 9.78 -7.13
CA ILE A 146 -9.39 10.08 -8.54
C ILE A 146 -8.52 11.26 -8.94
N GLY A 147 -7.57 11.02 -9.83
CA GLY A 147 -6.73 12.05 -10.42
C GLY A 147 -7.06 12.26 -11.88
N MET A 148 -7.21 13.50 -12.31
CA MET A 148 -7.48 13.82 -13.71
C MET A 148 -6.45 14.77 -14.31
N MET A 149 -5.86 14.33 -15.42
CA MET A 149 -4.92 15.14 -16.19
C MET A 149 -5.67 16.16 -17.04
N GLY A 150 -5.35 17.43 -16.83
CA GLY A 150 -5.94 18.53 -17.59
C GLY A 150 -5.65 19.87 -16.94
N SER A 151 -5.84 20.96 -17.69
CA SER A 151 -5.79 22.29 -17.09
C SER A 151 -6.97 22.48 -16.14
N ARG A 152 -6.78 23.29 -15.08
CA ARG A 152 -7.86 23.62 -14.13
C ARG A 152 -9.15 24.06 -14.83
N ARG A 153 -9.01 24.88 -15.88
CA ARG A 153 -10.14 25.35 -16.69
C ARG A 153 -10.87 24.20 -17.40
N ARG A 154 -10.13 23.28 -18.05
CA ARG A 154 -10.73 22.14 -18.75
C ARG A 154 -11.46 21.22 -17.78
N VAL A 155 -10.82 20.91 -16.65
CA VAL A 155 -11.43 20.03 -15.64
C VAL A 155 -12.66 20.67 -15.00
N ALA A 156 -12.64 21.99 -14.75
CA ALA A 156 -13.81 22.69 -14.23
C ALA A 156 -15.03 22.59 -15.16
N ILE A 157 -14.82 22.66 -16.48
CA ILE A 157 -15.90 22.48 -17.46
C ILE A 157 -16.49 21.08 -17.36
N VAL A 158 -15.65 20.04 -17.35
CA VAL A 158 -16.11 18.65 -17.23
C VAL A 158 -16.86 18.41 -15.92
N LYS A 159 -16.36 18.95 -14.80
CA LYS A 159 -17.06 18.85 -13.49
C LYS A 159 -18.42 19.55 -13.53
N GLU A 160 -18.54 20.69 -14.21
CA GLU A 160 -19.83 21.39 -14.32
C GLU A 160 -20.82 20.62 -15.20
N GLU A 161 -20.38 20.10 -16.34
CA GLU A 161 -21.20 19.26 -17.23
C GLU A 161 -21.72 18.01 -16.49
N LEU A 162 -20.88 17.35 -15.69
CA LEU A 162 -21.29 16.20 -14.88
C LEU A 162 -22.22 16.59 -13.73
N PHE A 163 -22.02 17.76 -13.12
CA PHE A 163 -22.94 18.27 -12.09
C PHE A 163 -24.33 18.54 -12.68
N GLU A 164 -24.41 19.14 -13.88
CA GLU A 164 -25.68 19.34 -14.60
C GLU A 164 -26.36 18.02 -14.97
N GLN A 165 -25.58 16.94 -15.16
CA GLN A 165 -26.07 15.58 -15.40
C GLN A 165 -26.55 14.86 -14.12
N GLY A 166 -26.41 15.49 -12.95
CA GLY A 166 -26.95 15.00 -11.67
C GLY A 166 -25.93 14.35 -10.73
N HIS A 167 -24.63 14.42 -11.05
CA HIS A 167 -23.58 13.97 -10.13
C HIS A 167 -23.43 14.93 -8.94
N GLU A 168 -23.12 14.38 -7.76
CA GLU A 168 -22.97 15.18 -6.54
C GLU A 168 -21.73 16.08 -6.59
N ARG A 169 -21.90 17.36 -6.21
CA ARG A 169 -20.81 18.35 -6.26
C ARG A 169 -19.65 17.98 -5.33
N GLU A 170 -19.96 17.46 -4.15
CA GLU A 170 -18.96 17.07 -3.15
C GLU A 170 -17.99 16.02 -3.71
N LYS A 171 -18.50 14.95 -4.33
CA LYS A 171 -17.67 13.91 -4.96
C LYS A 171 -16.85 14.45 -6.14
N LEU A 172 -17.42 15.34 -6.94
CA LEU A 172 -16.70 15.97 -8.05
C LEU A 172 -15.56 16.87 -7.55
N ASP A 173 -15.75 17.57 -6.43
CA ASP A 173 -14.75 18.46 -5.85
C ASP A 173 -13.57 17.69 -5.21
N GLU A 174 -13.76 16.43 -4.82
CA GLU A 174 -12.69 15.52 -4.35
C GLU A 174 -11.69 15.09 -5.44
N VAL A 175 -12.01 15.30 -6.72
CA VAL A 175 -11.12 14.93 -7.84
C VAL A 175 -9.88 15.82 -7.86
N TYR A 176 -8.70 15.20 -7.84
CA TYR A 176 -7.40 15.85 -7.88
C TYR A 176 -7.11 16.40 -9.29
N THR A 177 -7.01 17.72 -9.39
CA THR A 177 -6.79 18.44 -10.66
C THR A 177 -6.04 19.77 -10.50
N PRO A 178 -5.03 20.05 -11.34
CA PRO A 178 -4.36 19.11 -12.24
C PRO A 178 -3.72 17.99 -11.41
N ILE A 179 -3.77 16.76 -11.93
CA ILE A 179 -3.20 15.59 -11.25
C ILE A 179 -1.70 15.79 -10.95
N GLY A 180 -1.27 15.35 -9.76
CA GLY A 180 0.14 15.31 -9.35
C GLY A 180 0.63 16.54 -8.62
N LEU A 181 1.68 16.34 -7.80
CA LEU A 181 2.29 17.41 -7.01
C LEU A 181 2.92 18.49 -7.90
N LYS A 182 2.82 19.75 -7.45
CA LYS A 182 3.37 20.91 -8.16
C LYS A 182 4.90 21.01 -8.05
N ILE A 183 5.60 20.14 -8.78
CA ILE A 183 7.08 20.06 -8.82
C ILE A 183 7.71 20.68 -10.07
N GLY A 184 6.89 21.23 -10.98
CA GLY A 184 7.37 21.80 -12.24
C GLY A 184 7.70 20.76 -13.32
N ALA A 185 7.00 19.61 -13.30
CA ALA A 185 7.20 18.54 -14.27
C ALA A 185 6.85 18.94 -15.72
N GLU A 186 7.69 18.57 -16.67
CA GLU A 186 7.51 18.85 -18.10
C GLU A 186 7.51 17.56 -18.95
N THR A 187 8.37 16.61 -18.61
CA THR A 187 8.48 15.33 -19.34
C THR A 187 7.47 14.29 -18.85
N PRO A 188 7.08 13.30 -19.67
CA PRO A 188 6.24 12.18 -19.23
C PRO A 188 6.74 11.49 -17.95
N GLU A 189 8.05 11.32 -17.83
CA GLU A 189 8.70 10.71 -16.67
C GLU A 189 8.57 11.58 -15.41
N GLU A 190 8.82 12.89 -15.52
CA GLU A 190 8.64 13.83 -14.40
C GLU A 190 7.16 13.94 -13.98
N ILE A 191 6.24 13.94 -14.95
CA ILE A 191 4.80 13.94 -14.68
C ILE A 191 4.43 12.67 -13.93
N ALA A 192 4.96 11.51 -14.32
CA ALA A 192 4.72 10.27 -13.59
C ALA A 192 5.29 10.32 -12.16
N VAL A 193 6.48 10.90 -11.94
CA VAL A 193 6.99 11.13 -10.58
C VAL A 193 6.04 12.01 -9.77
N SER A 194 5.58 13.12 -10.35
CA SER A 194 4.64 14.06 -9.74
C SER A 194 3.32 13.39 -9.32
N VAL A 195 2.73 12.59 -10.23
CA VAL A 195 1.47 11.87 -9.99
C VAL A 195 1.65 10.76 -8.96
N MET A 196 2.69 9.94 -9.08
CA MET A 196 2.92 8.86 -8.12
C MET A 196 3.28 9.40 -6.73
N ALA A 197 3.96 10.54 -6.62
CA ALA A 197 4.21 11.20 -5.34
C ALA A 197 2.90 11.67 -4.67
N GLU A 198 1.96 12.22 -5.43
CA GLU A 198 0.63 12.59 -4.91
C GLU A 198 -0.16 11.35 -4.46
N ILE A 199 -0.15 10.28 -5.26
CA ILE A 199 -0.80 9.02 -4.89
C ILE A 199 -0.20 8.42 -3.60
N ILE A 200 1.12 8.44 -3.46
CA ILE A 200 1.81 7.98 -2.24
C ILE A 200 1.38 8.84 -1.05
N GLN A 201 1.33 10.16 -1.21
CA GLN A 201 0.86 11.07 -0.15
C GLN A 201 -0.56 10.70 0.29
N VAL A 202 -1.51 10.60 -0.64
CA VAL A 202 -2.90 10.25 -0.33
C VAL A 202 -3.01 8.86 0.31
N LYS A 203 -2.24 7.88 -0.19
CA LYS A 203 -2.18 6.54 0.40
C LYS A 203 -1.77 6.58 1.87
N HIS A 204 -0.79 7.40 2.23
CA HIS A 204 -0.32 7.51 3.62
C HIS A 204 -1.17 8.42 4.50
N GLU A 205 -1.96 9.33 3.92
CA GLU A 205 -2.97 10.09 4.66
C GLU A 205 -4.19 9.23 5.02
N LYS A 206 -4.55 8.26 4.17
CA LYS A 206 -5.72 7.39 4.36
C LYS A 206 -5.42 6.04 5.05
N ALA A 207 -4.21 5.50 4.90
CA ALA A 207 -3.85 4.18 5.43
C ALA A 207 -2.95 4.28 6.67
N GLU A 208 -3.53 4.14 7.85
CA GLU A 208 -2.76 3.75 9.04
C GLU A 208 -2.42 2.26 8.96
N GLY A 209 -1.21 1.94 8.47
CA GLY A 209 -0.53 0.68 8.79
C GLY A 209 -0.86 -0.59 7.97
N CYS A 210 -0.93 -0.53 6.63
CA CYS A 210 -0.97 -1.76 5.82
C CYS A 210 0.44 -2.36 5.64
N GLY A 211 0.75 -3.41 6.43
CA GLY A 211 2.07 -4.05 6.46
C GLY A 211 2.17 -5.43 5.82
N TYR A 212 1.11 -5.96 5.22
CA TYR A 212 1.09 -7.32 4.66
C TYR A 212 1.28 -7.28 3.13
N SER A 213 2.52 -7.44 2.67
CA SER A 213 2.78 -7.67 1.25
C SER A 213 2.25 -9.03 0.79
N LYS A 214 2.11 -9.21 -0.52
CA LYS A 214 1.66 -10.48 -1.11
C LYS A 214 2.67 -11.58 -0.80
N GLU A 215 3.95 -11.30 -1.01
CA GLU A 215 5.06 -12.22 -0.75
C GLU A 215 5.12 -12.63 0.73
N LEU A 216 4.88 -11.67 1.64
CA LEU A 216 4.82 -11.92 3.08
C LEU A 216 3.66 -12.84 3.46
N LEU A 217 2.46 -12.59 2.92
CA LEU A 217 1.30 -13.44 3.19
C LEU A 217 1.48 -14.86 2.64
N GLU A 218 2.01 -14.98 1.43
CA GLU A 218 2.34 -16.28 0.84
C GLU A 218 3.28 -17.07 1.75
N ALA A 219 4.38 -16.46 2.22
CA ALA A 219 5.32 -17.10 3.14
C ALA A 219 4.75 -17.39 4.54
N LEU A 220 3.80 -16.58 5.02
CA LEU A 220 3.10 -16.83 6.28
C LEU A 220 2.14 -18.00 6.18
N CYS A 221 1.46 -18.16 5.03
CA CYS A 221 0.49 -19.22 4.76
C CYS A 221 1.11 -20.55 4.28
N ASP A 222 2.32 -20.52 3.73
CA ASP A 222 2.98 -21.68 3.12
C ASP A 222 3.17 -22.86 4.12
N GLU A 223 2.59 -24.00 3.75
CA GLU A 223 2.64 -25.28 4.47
C GLU A 223 4.05 -25.88 4.50
N ASP A 224 4.86 -25.71 3.45
CA ASP A 224 6.22 -26.22 3.38
C ASP A 224 7.18 -25.39 4.24
N CYS A 225 6.98 -24.07 4.30
CA CYS A 225 7.64 -23.19 5.26
C CYS A 225 7.24 -23.48 6.72
N LYS A 226 6.17 -24.24 7.03
CA LYS A 226 5.82 -24.59 8.43
C LYS A 226 6.91 -25.42 9.12
N LYS A 227 7.77 -26.09 8.36
CA LYS A 227 8.88 -26.86 8.91
C LYS A 227 10.06 -25.98 9.34
N GLN A 228 10.12 -24.76 8.82
CA GLN A 228 11.18 -23.81 9.09
C GLN A 228 10.74 -22.86 10.22
N LYS A 229 11.62 -22.59 11.19
CA LYS A 229 11.33 -21.57 12.20
C LYS A 229 11.34 -20.19 11.53
N LYS A 230 10.35 -19.38 11.87
CA LYS A 230 10.21 -18.01 11.36
C LYS A 230 9.71 -17.06 12.44
N VAL A 231 10.10 -15.80 12.31
CA VAL A 231 9.75 -14.71 13.22
C VAL A 231 9.29 -13.51 12.41
N LEU A 232 8.09 -13.03 12.69
CA LEU A 232 7.56 -11.79 12.13
C LEU A 232 7.96 -10.62 13.03
N ALA A 233 8.66 -9.65 12.46
CA ALA A 233 8.95 -8.38 13.07
C ALA A 233 7.94 -7.33 12.58
N THR A 234 7.36 -6.55 13.49
CA THR A 234 6.45 -5.43 13.17
C THR A 234 6.84 -4.19 13.97
N ILE A 235 7.00 -3.03 13.31
CA ILE A 235 7.17 -1.75 14.01
C ILE A 235 5.84 -1.35 14.64
N ILE A 236 5.76 -1.27 15.96
CA ILE A 236 4.53 -0.92 16.70
C ILE A 236 4.54 0.51 17.25
N SER A 237 5.73 1.12 17.36
CA SER A 237 5.88 2.51 17.82
C SER A 237 7.10 3.15 17.19
N ARG A 238 7.02 4.46 16.94
CA ARG A 238 8.12 5.27 16.40
C ARG A 238 8.18 6.62 17.12
N LYS A 239 9.38 7.00 17.55
CA LYS A 239 9.69 8.35 18.05
C LYS A 239 10.88 8.93 17.29
N GLY A 240 10.74 10.13 16.75
CA GLY A 240 11.79 10.78 15.95
C GLY A 240 11.99 10.15 14.56
N SER A 241 13.17 10.39 13.98
CA SER A 241 13.49 10.02 12.60
C SER A 241 13.89 8.55 12.46
N ALA A 242 12.91 7.69 12.17
CA ALA A 242 13.10 6.30 11.78
C ALA A 242 12.85 6.10 10.27
N PRO A 243 13.47 5.10 9.62
CA PRO A 243 13.38 4.90 8.16
C PRO A 243 12.00 4.45 7.67
N ARG A 244 11.22 3.75 8.52
CA ARG A 244 9.90 3.20 8.19
C ARG A 244 8.86 3.58 9.25
N GLY A 245 7.59 3.47 8.86
CA GLY A 245 6.43 3.80 9.71
C GLY A 245 5.94 2.64 10.56
N VAL A 246 5.04 2.94 11.50
CA VAL A 246 4.30 1.93 12.28
C VAL A 246 3.50 1.02 11.34
N GLY A 247 3.43 -0.26 11.67
CA GLY A 247 2.81 -1.32 10.86
C GLY A 247 3.76 -1.99 9.86
N THR A 248 4.95 -1.42 9.59
CA THR A 248 5.93 -2.04 8.67
C THR A 248 6.39 -3.39 9.20
N LYS A 249 6.49 -4.40 8.32
CA LYS A 249 6.84 -5.77 8.66
C LYS A 249 8.08 -6.28 7.96
N MET A 250 8.69 -7.29 8.58
CA MET A 250 9.76 -8.11 8.01
C MET A 250 9.63 -9.52 8.56
N LEU A 251 9.64 -10.53 7.71
CA LEU A 251 9.71 -11.93 8.11
C LEU A 251 11.14 -12.42 8.01
N ILE A 252 11.61 -13.01 9.10
CA ILE A 252 12.94 -13.60 9.22
C ILE A 252 12.78 -15.11 9.26
N LEU A 253 13.44 -15.82 8.35
CA LEU A 253 13.51 -17.28 8.32
C LEU A 253 14.79 -17.78 9.03
N GLU A 254 14.78 -19.03 9.52
CA GLU A 254 15.91 -19.59 10.29
C GLU A 254 17.21 -19.72 9.50
N ASP A 255 17.14 -19.74 8.16
CA ASP A 255 18.29 -19.77 7.25
C ASP A 255 18.87 -18.39 6.97
N GLY A 256 18.27 -17.33 7.52
CA GLY A 256 18.66 -15.93 7.32
C GLY A 256 17.98 -15.23 6.15
N THR A 257 17.11 -15.91 5.40
CA THR A 257 16.29 -15.27 4.36
C THR A 257 15.36 -14.24 4.98
N LEU A 258 15.25 -13.09 4.34
CA LEU A 258 14.39 -11.98 4.74
C LEU A 258 13.31 -11.76 3.68
N ILE A 259 12.07 -11.58 4.12
CA ILE A 259 10.95 -11.14 3.28
C ILE A 259 10.45 -9.80 3.83
N ASP A 260 10.32 -8.81 2.96
CA ASP A 260 10.16 -7.40 3.31
C ASP A 260 11.30 -6.85 4.19
N THR A 261 11.12 -5.62 4.66
CA THR A 261 12.12 -4.90 5.45
C THR A 261 11.43 -3.88 6.37
N ILE A 262 11.87 -3.84 7.63
CA ILE A 262 11.50 -2.77 8.58
C ILE A 262 12.42 -1.53 8.47
N GLY A 263 13.36 -1.53 7.52
CA GLY A 263 14.30 -0.43 7.33
C GLY A 263 15.59 -0.87 6.65
N GLY A 264 16.70 -0.62 7.32
CA GLY A 264 18.04 -0.97 6.85
C GLY A 264 19.04 -0.48 7.88
N GLY A 265 20.28 -0.98 7.79
CA GLY A 265 21.35 -0.60 8.72
C GLY A 265 21.25 -1.28 10.10
N CYS A 266 21.82 -0.62 11.12
CA CYS A 266 22.03 -1.22 12.45
C CYS A 266 20.72 -1.66 13.13
N ALA A 267 19.64 -0.91 12.94
CA ALA A 267 18.34 -1.24 13.52
C ALA A 267 17.79 -2.57 13.00
N GLU A 268 17.91 -2.80 11.70
CA GLU A 268 17.46 -4.05 11.08
C GLU A 268 18.33 -5.23 11.55
N SER A 269 19.65 -5.04 11.61
CA SER A 269 20.60 -6.08 12.07
C SER A 269 20.35 -6.51 13.52
N ASP A 270 20.07 -5.58 14.43
CA ASP A 270 19.73 -5.88 15.82
C ASP A 270 18.42 -6.70 15.92
N VAL A 271 17.40 -6.31 15.16
CA VAL A 271 16.12 -7.05 15.10
C VAL A 271 16.31 -8.47 14.56
N ILE A 272 17.08 -8.64 13.47
CA ILE A 272 17.40 -9.96 12.91
C ILE A 272 18.12 -10.83 13.94
N THR A 273 19.10 -10.27 14.65
CA THR A 273 19.87 -11.00 15.68
C THR A 273 18.95 -11.49 16.80
N LYS A 274 18.08 -10.61 17.31
CA LYS A 274 17.10 -10.95 18.35
C LYS A 274 16.09 -12.00 17.87
N ALA A 275 15.64 -11.92 16.62
CA ALA A 275 14.74 -12.89 16.01
C ALA A 275 15.40 -14.29 15.90
N LEU A 276 16.64 -14.37 15.43
CA LEU A 276 17.37 -15.64 15.32
C LEU A 276 17.66 -16.27 16.69
N LEU A 277 17.98 -15.45 17.71
CA LEU A 277 18.12 -15.93 19.09
C LEU A 277 16.80 -16.47 19.64
N MET A 278 15.69 -15.76 19.41
CA MET A 278 14.35 -16.19 19.81
C MET A 278 13.95 -17.55 19.21
N MET A 279 14.34 -17.82 17.96
CA MET A 279 14.13 -19.12 17.32
C MET A 279 14.98 -20.25 17.94
N ARG A 280 16.20 -19.92 18.40
CA ARG A 280 17.15 -20.88 19.00
C ARG A 280 16.80 -21.24 20.44
N GLU A 281 16.44 -20.26 21.27
CA GLU A 281 16.19 -20.46 22.69
C GLU A 281 14.86 -21.16 22.99
N GLU A 282 13.93 -21.12 22.04
CA GLU A 282 12.60 -21.74 22.06
C GLU A 282 11.65 -21.35 23.20
N LYS A 283 12.12 -20.59 24.20
CA LYS A 283 11.36 -20.22 25.40
C LYS A 283 10.34 -19.09 25.18
N VAL A 284 10.62 -18.19 24.24
CA VAL A 284 9.81 -16.98 24.02
C VAL A 284 9.09 -17.10 22.68
N ARG A 285 7.76 -16.91 22.69
CA ARG A 285 6.92 -16.86 21.47
C ARG A 285 6.57 -15.45 21.02
N PHE A 286 6.67 -14.50 21.94
CA PHE A 286 6.36 -13.10 21.72
C PHE A 286 7.31 -12.23 22.55
N GLN A 287 7.87 -11.18 21.96
CA GLN A 287 8.60 -10.15 22.70
C GLN A 287 8.51 -8.80 21.99
N ILE A 288 8.60 -7.72 22.75
CA ILE A 288 8.76 -6.36 22.22
C ILE A 288 10.19 -5.94 22.49
N CYS A 289 10.89 -5.49 21.46
CA CYS A 289 12.24 -4.98 21.57
C CYS A 289 12.30 -3.50 21.20
N MET A 290 12.99 -2.72 22.02
CA MET A 290 13.29 -1.33 21.72
C MET A 290 14.60 -1.27 20.93
N VAL A 291 14.60 -0.50 19.85
CA VAL A 291 15.77 -0.24 19.02
C VAL A 291 16.03 1.26 19.05
N ASP A 292 17.18 1.63 19.60
CA ASP A 292 17.61 3.02 19.72
C ASP A 292 18.69 3.32 18.68
N MET A 293 18.39 4.24 17.76
CA MET A 293 19.32 4.67 16.72
C MET A 293 20.03 5.99 17.11
N THR A 294 19.83 6.49 18.33
CA THR A 294 20.32 7.80 18.80
C THR A 294 21.71 7.80 19.46
N ARG A 295 22.37 6.65 19.67
CA ARG A 295 23.63 6.61 20.45
C ARG A 295 24.78 5.86 19.77
N GLU A 296 25.95 6.49 19.83
CA GLU A 296 27.37 6.05 19.69
C GLU A 296 27.73 5.07 18.55
N ALA A 297 26.93 4.03 18.30
CA ALA A 297 27.11 3.09 17.18
C ALA A 297 26.89 3.73 15.80
N ALA A 298 26.17 4.85 15.72
CA ALA A 298 25.93 5.59 14.49
C ALA A 298 27.18 6.36 13.98
N GLU A 299 28.09 6.75 14.88
CA GLU A 299 29.34 7.46 14.53
C GLU A 299 30.41 6.51 13.98
N GLU A 300 30.47 5.26 14.45
CA GLU A 300 31.43 4.26 13.94
C GLU A 300 30.98 3.62 12.61
N GLU A 301 29.67 3.50 12.35
CA GLU A 301 29.13 2.92 11.11
C GLU A 301 28.60 3.95 10.08
N GLY A 302 28.67 5.26 10.38
CA GLY A 302 28.36 6.33 9.43
C GLY A 302 26.87 6.51 9.07
N MET A 303 25.94 6.18 9.96
CA MET A 303 24.48 6.24 9.71
C MET A 303 23.78 7.42 10.42
N VAL A 304 22.71 7.97 9.83
CA VAL A 304 22.15 9.31 10.16
C VAL A 304 20.73 9.28 10.78
N CYS A 305 20.13 8.11 11.03
CA CYS A 305 18.76 8.05 11.55
C CYS A 305 18.72 8.25 13.08
N GLY A 306 18.26 9.42 13.56
CA GLY A 306 18.22 9.77 15.00
C GLY A 306 16.91 9.44 15.72
N GLY A 307 16.28 8.29 15.46
CA GLY A 307 14.99 7.90 16.05
C GLY A 307 15.06 6.69 16.98
N ARG A 308 13.93 6.37 17.61
CA ARG A 308 13.69 5.13 18.37
C ARG A 308 12.46 4.43 17.82
N ILE A 309 12.51 3.11 17.75
CA ILE A 309 11.36 2.27 17.38
C ILE A 309 11.15 1.16 18.40
N GLU A 310 9.91 0.75 18.57
CA GLU A 310 9.56 -0.49 19.26
C GLU A 310 9.13 -1.50 18.20
N VAL A 311 9.74 -2.68 18.23
CA VAL A 311 9.52 -3.75 17.28
C VAL A 311 8.99 -4.96 18.01
N MET A 312 7.78 -5.37 17.65
CA MET A 312 7.14 -6.59 18.08
C MET A 312 7.71 -7.77 17.29
N LEU A 313 8.19 -8.79 17.99
CA LEU A 313 8.73 -10.04 17.44
C LEU A 313 7.84 -11.21 17.82
N GLU A 314 7.36 -11.92 16.82
CA GLU A 314 6.38 -13.00 16.97
C GLU A 314 6.88 -14.25 16.25
N ARG A 315 6.92 -15.40 16.93
CA ARG A 315 7.14 -16.68 16.23
C ARG A 315 5.85 -17.09 15.54
N VAL A 316 5.90 -17.36 14.24
CA VAL A 316 4.71 -17.56 13.38
C VAL A 316 4.71 -18.89 12.65
#